data_AF-A0A7S2PGK8-F1
#
_entry.id   AF-A0A7S2PGK8-F1
#
_cell.length_a   1.000
_cell.length_b   1.000
_cell.length_c   1.000
_cell.angle_alpha   90.00
_cell.angle_beta   90.00
_cell.angle_gamma   90.00
#
_symmetry.space_group_name_H-M   'P 1'
#
loop_
_entity.id
_entity.type
_entity.pdbx_description
1 polymer ?
#
loop_
_entity_poly.entity_id
_entity_poly.type
_entity_poly.pdbx_seq_one_letter_code
_entity_poly.pdbx_strand_id
1 'polypeptide(L)'
;MTYNVLAPRLSGPTWFAKSEENVPGSTDATVRWPKVVRYVETAMDAGAVIALQEVEDTWLTMLKEVLLPKGYDYRLRFGAGDKQFMGVMLAWPKERFDGNFIGQDLSELVPDTIDASFLAWQQHTIMLLGILTDIATRQRIAVATCHMP
;
A
#
# COMPACT_ATOMS: atom_id res chain seq x y z
N MET A 1 1.55 9.37 4.72
CA MET A 1 1.05 8.33 5.64
C MET A 1 1.54 6.97 5.17
N THR A 2 1.94 6.08 6.09
CA THR A 2 2.12 4.65 5.80
C THR A 2 1.15 3.84 6.65
N TYR A 3 0.46 2.86 6.06
CA TYR A 3 -0.54 2.06 6.77
C TYR A 3 -0.77 0.68 6.14
N ASN A 4 -0.62 -0.39 6.93
CA ASN A 4 -1.00 -1.73 6.52
C ASN A 4 -2.50 -1.93 6.74
N VAL A 5 -3.25 -2.18 5.67
CA VAL A 5 -4.72 -2.26 5.72
C VAL A 5 -5.27 -3.65 6.08
N LEU A 6 -4.38 -4.64 6.26
CA LEU A 6 -4.69 -6.05 6.50
C LEU A 6 -5.64 -6.62 5.43
N ALA A 7 -5.07 -7.38 4.48
CA ALA A 7 -5.85 -7.97 3.39
C ALA A 7 -7.02 -8.80 3.94
N PRO A 8 -8.24 -8.74 3.36
CA PRO A 8 -9.40 -9.50 3.84
C PRO A 8 -9.13 -11.00 3.96
N ARG A 9 -8.36 -11.57 3.03
CA ARG A 9 -7.97 -12.97 3.09
C ARG A 9 -7.12 -13.34 4.31
N LEU A 10 -6.41 -12.36 4.89
CA LEU A 10 -5.57 -12.55 6.07
C LEU A 10 -6.31 -12.28 7.38
N SER A 11 -7.49 -11.65 7.34
CA SER A 11 -8.27 -11.31 8.54
C SER A 11 -9.20 -12.43 8.99
N GLY A 12 -8.81 -13.71 8.91
CA GLY A 12 -9.71 -14.82 9.24
C GLY A 12 -10.13 -14.85 10.73
N PRO A 13 -11.37 -15.29 11.05
CA PRO A 13 -11.89 -15.30 12.43
C PRO A 13 -11.08 -16.18 13.38
N THR A 14 -10.43 -17.23 12.87
CA THR A 14 -9.54 -18.08 13.67
C THR A 14 -8.29 -17.33 14.14
N TRP A 15 -7.70 -16.51 13.28
CA TRP A 15 -6.49 -15.73 13.59
C TRP A 15 -6.80 -14.54 14.50
N PHE A 16 -8.02 -14.02 14.42
CA PHE A 16 -8.50 -12.87 15.19
C PHE A 16 -9.65 -13.24 16.14
N ALA A 17 -9.59 -14.42 16.76
CA ALA A 17 -10.67 -14.96 17.58
C ALA A 17 -11.11 -14.01 18.71
N LYS A 18 -10.16 -13.33 19.35
CA LYS A 18 -10.46 -12.34 20.39
C LYS A 18 -11.21 -11.11 19.84
N SER A 19 -10.90 -10.69 18.62
CA SER A 19 -11.64 -9.58 17.99
C SER A 19 -13.08 -10.01 17.71
N GLU A 20 -13.26 -11.22 17.16
CA GLU A 20 -14.58 -11.80 16.89
C GLU A 20 -15.42 -12.04 18.15
N GLU A 21 -14.78 -12.44 19.26
CA GLU A 21 -15.46 -12.59 20.56
C GLU A 21 -16.02 -11.26 21.05
N ASN A 22 -15.27 -10.16 20.90
CA ASN A 22 -15.70 -8.84 21.35
C ASN A 22 -16.69 -8.18 20.39
N VAL A 23 -16.50 -8.36 19.09
CA VAL A 23 -17.33 -7.77 18.03
C VAL A 23 -17.51 -8.82 16.94
N PRO A 24 -18.62 -9.58 16.96
CA PRO A 24 -18.90 -10.57 15.93
C PRO A 24 -18.92 -9.94 14.53
N GLY A 25 -18.19 -10.54 13.58
CA GLY A 25 -18.03 -10.03 12.22
C GLY A 25 -16.98 -8.92 12.08
N SER A 26 -16.21 -8.59 13.12
CA SER A 26 -15.15 -7.56 13.06
C SER A 26 -14.05 -7.82 12.04
N THR A 27 -13.90 -9.07 11.61
CA THR A 27 -12.97 -9.53 10.60
C THR A 27 -13.44 -9.25 9.17
N ASP A 28 -14.73 -9.03 8.98
CA ASP A 28 -15.32 -8.74 7.68
C ASP A 28 -14.76 -7.41 7.11
N ALA A 29 -14.40 -7.42 5.83
CA ALA A 29 -13.83 -6.25 5.17
C ALA A 29 -14.78 -5.03 5.21
N THR A 30 -16.07 -5.23 5.04
CA THR A 30 -17.07 -4.14 5.05
C THR A 30 -17.21 -3.53 6.44
N VAL A 31 -17.05 -4.32 7.50
CA VAL A 31 -17.05 -3.86 8.89
C VAL A 31 -15.77 -3.09 9.21
N ARG A 32 -14.62 -3.50 8.65
CA ARG A 32 -13.32 -2.83 8.86
C ARG A 32 -13.17 -1.56 8.02
N TRP A 33 -13.83 -1.49 6.87
CA TRP A 33 -13.68 -0.40 5.91
C TRP A 33 -13.84 1.01 6.50
N PRO A 34 -14.87 1.31 7.32
CA PRO A 34 -15.04 2.63 7.92
C PRO A 34 -13.81 3.13 8.68
N LYS A 35 -13.06 2.22 9.31
CA LYS A 35 -11.82 2.58 10.00
C LYS A 35 -10.68 2.83 9.03
N VAL A 36 -10.52 1.98 8.02
CA VAL A 36 -9.50 2.14 6.97
C VAL A 36 -9.70 3.45 6.22
N VAL A 37 -10.90 3.70 5.72
CA VAL A 37 -11.22 4.90 4.95
C VAL A 37 -11.03 6.16 5.77
N ARG A 38 -11.37 6.16 7.07
CA ARG A 38 -11.13 7.31 7.95
C ARG A 38 -9.65 7.72 8.00
N TYR A 39 -8.73 6.76 8.10
CA TYR A 39 -7.29 7.08 8.08
C TYR A 39 -6.85 7.61 6.72
N VAL A 40 -7.36 7.00 5.64
CA VAL A 40 -7.08 7.44 4.26
C VAL A 40 -7.57 8.86 4.04
N GLU A 41 -8.83 9.17 4.37
CA GLU A 41 -9.41 10.50 4.21
C GLU A 41 -8.70 11.56 5.07
N THR A 42 -8.36 11.22 6.32
CA THR A 42 -7.57 12.14 7.17
C THR A 42 -6.22 12.48 6.52
N ALA A 43 -5.55 11.50 5.92
CA ALA A 43 -4.31 11.75 5.19
C ALA A 43 -4.53 12.53 3.89
N MET A 44 -5.67 12.31 3.23
CA MET A 44 -6.03 13.04 2.02
C MET A 44 -6.28 14.53 2.29
N ASP A 45 -7.00 14.83 3.37
CA ASP A 45 -7.29 16.20 3.82
C ASP A 45 -6.00 16.96 4.18
N ALA A 46 -4.97 16.24 4.62
CA ALA A 46 -3.63 16.80 4.85
C ALA A 46 -2.78 16.95 3.56
N GLY A 47 -3.32 16.62 2.39
CA GLY A 47 -2.58 16.65 1.11
C GLY A 47 -1.38 15.69 1.08
N ALA A 48 -1.45 14.58 1.82
CA ALA A 48 -0.33 13.67 2.02
C ALA A 48 -0.18 12.67 0.88
N VAL A 49 1.06 12.24 0.63
CA VAL A 49 1.31 10.98 -0.10
C VAL A 49 0.97 9.81 0.83
N ILE A 50 0.23 8.84 0.31
CA ILE A 50 -0.31 7.69 1.04
C ILE A 50 0.37 6.42 0.54
N ALA A 51 0.96 5.67 1.46
CA ALA A 51 1.57 4.37 1.23
C ALA A 51 0.77 3.30 1.98
N LEU A 52 0.22 2.33 1.27
CA LEU A 52 -0.53 1.22 1.86
C LEU A 52 0.18 -0.11 1.61
N GLN A 53 0.06 -1.03 2.58
CA GLN A 53 0.48 -2.43 2.44
C GLN A 53 -0.73 -3.37 2.59
N GLU A 54 -0.61 -4.59 2.05
CA GLU A 54 -1.65 -5.62 2.05
C GLU A 54 -2.96 -5.19 1.37
N VAL A 55 -2.83 -4.45 0.27
CA VAL A 55 -3.96 -4.04 -0.56
C VAL A 55 -4.33 -5.21 -1.48
N GLU A 56 -5.42 -5.91 -1.17
CA GLU A 56 -6.09 -6.90 -2.04
C GLU A 56 -7.12 -6.21 -2.96
N ASP A 57 -7.59 -6.92 -4.00
CA ASP A 57 -8.55 -6.41 -5.00
C ASP A 57 -9.81 -5.77 -4.41
N THR A 58 -10.35 -6.34 -3.32
CA THR A 58 -11.50 -5.76 -2.61
C THR A 58 -11.16 -4.38 -2.07
N TRP A 59 -9.99 -4.23 -1.43
CA TRP A 59 -9.51 -2.93 -0.97
C TRP A 59 -9.24 -1.98 -2.11
N LEU A 60 -8.60 -2.45 -3.18
CA LEU A 60 -8.31 -1.61 -4.35
C LEU A 60 -9.58 -0.98 -4.92
N THR A 61 -10.65 -1.77 -5.08
CA THR A 61 -11.93 -1.27 -5.60
C THR A 61 -12.47 -0.14 -4.72
N MET A 62 -12.55 -0.36 -3.41
CA MET A 62 -13.09 0.62 -2.46
C MET A 62 -12.20 1.87 -2.34
N LEU A 63 -10.87 1.69 -2.39
CA LEU A 63 -9.90 2.79 -2.36
C LEU A 63 -10.01 3.68 -3.59
N LYS A 64 -10.24 3.12 -4.78
CA LYS A 64 -10.44 3.89 -6.03
C LYS A 64 -11.66 4.80 -5.95
N GLU A 65 -12.74 4.32 -5.34
CA GLU A 65 -13.98 5.08 -5.14
C GLU A 65 -13.76 6.32 -4.26
N VAL A 66 -12.78 6.29 -3.35
CA VAL A 66 -12.46 7.40 -2.46
C VAL A 66 -11.38 8.32 -3.05
N LEU A 67 -10.31 7.73 -3.59
CA LEU A 67 -9.12 8.47 -4.03
C LEU A 67 -9.38 9.26 -5.32
N LEU A 68 -9.92 8.60 -6.35
CA LEU A 68 -10.00 9.18 -7.69
C LEU A 68 -10.90 10.43 -7.76
N PRO A 69 -12.11 10.45 -7.16
CA PRO A 69 -12.96 11.63 -7.19
C PRO A 69 -12.36 12.84 -6.45
N LYS A 70 -11.49 12.59 -5.45
CA LYS A 70 -10.81 13.63 -4.67
C LYS A 70 -9.46 14.06 -5.27
N GLY A 71 -9.22 13.74 -6.55
CA GLY A 71 -8.04 14.23 -7.27
C GLY A 71 -6.73 13.51 -6.96
N TYR A 72 -6.78 12.34 -6.31
CA TYR A 72 -5.61 11.50 -6.12
C TYR A 72 -5.38 10.61 -7.34
N ASP A 73 -4.11 10.38 -7.67
CA ASP A 73 -3.68 9.26 -8.53
C ASP A 73 -3.07 8.17 -7.66
N TYR A 74 -2.89 6.98 -8.22
CA TYR A 74 -2.30 5.86 -7.49
C TYR A 74 -1.53 4.90 -8.39
N ARG A 75 -0.63 4.14 -7.75
CA ARG A 75 0.04 2.97 -8.32
C ARG A 75 -0.02 1.83 -7.31
N LEU A 76 -0.26 0.63 -7.82
CA LEU A 76 -0.31 -0.61 -7.06
C LEU A 76 0.67 -1.59 -7.67
N ARG A 77 1.37 -2.34 -6.81
CA ARG A 77 2.15 -3.51 -7.19
C ARG A 77 1.72 -4.69 -6.34
N PHE A 78 1.22 -5.73 -6.99
CA PHE A 78 0.95 -7.01 -6.35
C PHE A 78 2.23 -7.78 -6.08
N GLY A 79 2.17 -8.69 -5.11
CA GLY A 79 3.23 -9.66 -4.88
C GLY A 79 3.31 -10.71 -5.99
N ALA A 80 4.30 -11.59 -5.86
CA ALA A 80 4.43 -12.78 -6.70
C ALA A 80 4.05 -14.04 -5.91
N GLY A 81 3.86 -15.16 -6.61
CA GLY A 81 3.63 -16.46 -5.99
C GLY A 81 2.38 -16.52 -5.11
N ASP A 82 2.55 -16.99 -3.88
CA ASP A 82 1.49 -17.13 -2.88
C ASP A 82 0.90 -15.79 -2.40
N LYS A 83 1.61 -14.68 -2.61
CA LYS A 83 1.18 -13.32 -2.25
C LYS A 83 0.59 -12.52 -3.41
N GLN A 84 0.35 -13.13 -4.57
CA GLN A 84 -0.22 -12.43 -5.73
C GLN A 84 -1.60 -11.80 -5.49
N PHE A 85 -2.29 -12.21 -4.41
CA PHE A 85 -3.61 -11.68 -4.05
C PHE A 85 -3.56 -10.31 -3.36
N MET A 86 -2.39 -9.84 -2.92
CA MET A 86 -2.25 -8.56 -2.23
C MET A 86 -0.97 -7.83 -2.64
N GLY A 87 -0.97 -6.52 -2.44
CA GLY A 87 0.10 -5.66 -2.90
C GLY A 87 0.39 -4.49 -1.98
N VAL A 88 1.28 -3.64 -2.45
CA VAL A 88 1.56 -2.33 -1.85
C VAL A 88 1.13 -1.24 -2.82
N MET A 89 0.57 -0.16 -2.28
CA MET A 89 -0.01 0.94 -3.05
C MET A 89 0.62 2.26 -2.64
N LEU A 90 0.90 3.13 -3.61
CA LEU A 90 1.20 4.55 -3.41
C LEU A 90 0.07 5.37 -4.02
N ALA A 91 -0.44 6.36 -3.31
CA ALA A 91 -1.40 7.34 -3.82
C ALA A 91 -0.96 8.76 -3.48
N TRP A 92 -1.22 9.72 -4.36
CA TRP A 92 -0.76 11.11 -4.21
C TRP A 92 -1.73 12.12 -4.84
N PRO A 93 -1.81 13.35 -4.32
CA PRO A 93 -2.64 14.41 -4.90
C PRO A 93 -2.04 14.94 -6.21
N LYS A 94 -2.80 14.84 -7.31
CA LYS A 94 -2.36 15.26 -8.65
C LYS A 94 -2.12 16.76 -8.78
N GLU A 95 -2.80 17.56 -7.97
CA GLU A 95 -2.62 19.02 -7.97
C GLU A 95 -1.26 19.46 -7.40
N ARG A 96 -0.64 18.61 -6.58
CA ARG A 96 0.63 18.91 -5.92
C ARG A 96 1.82 18.22 -6.55
N PHE A 97 1.65 16.99 -7.05
CA PHE A 97 2.77 16.17 -7.52
C PHE A 97 2.63 15.74 -8.98
N ASP A 98 3.69 15.99 -9.77
CA ASP A 98 3.91 15.25 -11.01
C ASP A 98 4.50 13.87 -10.64
N GLY A 99 3.79 12.81 -11.03
CA GLY A 99 4.13 11.46 -10.60
C GLY A 99 4.98 10.75 -11.64
N ASN A 100 6.30 10.63 -11.40
CA ASN A 100 7.14 9.72 -12.16
C ASN A 100 7.29 8.41 -11.37
N PHE A 101 6.53 7.41 -11.80
CA PHE A 101 6.52 6.11 -11.14
C PHE A 101 7.70 5.26 -11.60
N ILE A 102 8.48 4.75 -10.64
CA ILE A 102 9.52 3.77 -10.88
C ILE A 102 9.18 2.53 -10.05
N GLY A 103 8.37 1.64 -10.62
CA GLY A 103 8.09 0.34 -10.01
C GLY A 103 9.32 -0.55 -10.06
N GLN A 104 10.31 -0.28 -9.22
CA GLN A 104 11.54 -1.06 -9.16
C GLN A 104 11.40 -2.23 -8.20
N ASP A 105 11.77 -3.41 -8.68
CA ASP A 105 12.33 -4.42 -7.81
C ASP A 105 13.69 -3.91 -7.31
N LEU A 106 13.91 -3.92 -5.98
CA LEU A 106 15.22 -3.53 -5.46
C LEU A 106 16.34 -4.46 -5.93
N SER A 107 16.02 -5.65 -6.43
CA SER A 107 17.00 -6.54 -7.06
C SER A 107 17.76 -5.88 -8.20
N GLU A 108 17.19 -4.89 -8.87
CA GLU A 108 17.83 -4.13 -9.95
C GLU A 108 18.70 -2.97 -9.45
N LEU A 109 18.55 -2.56 -8.18
CA LEU A 109 19.30 -1.47 -7.55
C LEU A 109 20.46 -1.95 -6.69
N VAL A 110 20.63 -3.25 -6.60
CA VAL A 110 21.56 -3.89 -5.69
C VAL A 110 22.82 -4.29 -6.46
N PRO A 111 24.03 -3.89 -6.02
CA PRO A 111 25.27 -4.34 -6.65
C PRO A 111 25.42 -5.87 -6.54
N ASP A 112 26.13 -6.48 -7.50
CA ASP A 112 26.32 -7.93 -7.70
C ASP A 112 26.91 -8.73 -6.50
N THR A 113 27.09 -8.10 -5.34
CA THR A 113 27.86 -8.61 -4.20
C THR A 113 27.02 -9.11 -3.03
N ILE A 114 25.70 -9.34 -3.19
CA ILE A 114 24.86 -9.77 -2.06
C ILE A 114 24.64 -11.29 -2.00
N ASP A 115 24.76 -11.84 -0.78
CA ASP A 115 24.63 -13.27 -0.48
C ASP A 115 23.17 -13.80 -0.64
N ALA A 116 23.04 -15.12 -0.74
CA ALA A 116 21.79 -15.87 -0.88
C ALA A 116 20.67 -15.48 0.13
N SER A 117 21.02 -14.99 1.31
CA SER A 117 20.08 -14.49 2.33
C SER A 117 19.26 -13.28 1.85
N PHE A 118 19.86 -12.42 1.03
CA PHE A 118 19.20 -11.26 0.44
C PHE A 118 18.33 -11.63 -0.76
N LEU A 119 18.76 -12.60 -1.56
CA LEU A 119 17.94 -13.20 -2.62
C LEU A 119 16.67 -13.86 -2.05
N ALA A 120 16.79 -14.57 -0.92
CA ALA A 120 15.64 -15.12 -0.20
C ALA A 120 14.73 -14.01 0.34
N TRP A 121 15.30 -12.93 0.89
CA TRP A 121 14.53 -11.75 1.34
C TRP A 121 13.76 -11.06 0.20
N GLN A 122 14.34 -11.01 -1.01
CA GLN A 122 13.72 -10.42 -2.19
C GLN A 122 12.52 -11.20 -2.72
N GLN A 123 12.59 -12.54 -2.72
CA GLN A 123 11.47 -13.37 -3.20
C GLN A 123 10.17 -13.16 -2.43
N HIS A 124 10.25 -12.64 -1.20
CA HIS A 124 9.10 -12.45 -0.31
C HIS A 124 8.72 -10.99 -0.06
N THR A 125 9.49 -10.03 -0.61
CA THR A 125 9.29 -8.60 -0.40
C THR A 125 8.62 -7.96 -1.60
N ILE A 126 7.49 -7.29 -1.37
CA ILE A 126 6.84 -6.47 -2.39
C ILE A 126 7.32 -5.04 -2.15
N MET A 127 7.95 -4.38 -3.13
CA MET A 127 8.38 -2.99 -3.00
C MET A 127 7.85 -2.08 -4.11
N LEU A 128 7.52 -0.86 -3.74
CA LEU A 128 7.06 0.16 -4.67
C LEU A 128 7.72 1.50 -4.36
N LEU A 129 8.45 2.02 -5.34
CA LEU A 129 9.12 3.32 -5.27
C LEU A 129 8.40 4.32 -6.20
N GLY A 130 8.05 5.48 -5.67
CA GLY A 130 7.56 6.61 -6.45
C GLY A 130 8.54 7.77 -6.32
N ILE A 131 8.91 8.39 -7.45
CA ILE A 131 9.59 9.68 -7.44
C ILE A 131 8.57 10.74 -7.81
N LEU A 132 8.15 11.51 -6.82
CA LEU A 132 7.14 12.55 -6.96
C LEU A 132 7.84 13.91 -7.03
N THR A 133 7.56 14.71 -8.04
CA THR A 133 8.06 16.09 -8.09
C THR A 133 6.94 17.02 -7.62
N ASP A 134 7.19 17.77 -6.56
CA ASP A 134 6.26 18.81 -6.12
C ASP A 134 6.21 19.90 -7.20
N ILE A 135 5.02 20.17 -7.74
CA ILE A 135 4.81 21.02 -8.91
C ILE A 135 5.22 22.46 -8.60
N ALA A 136 4.92 22.95 -7.40
CA ALA A 136 5.17 24.33 -7.00
C ALA A 136 6.66 24.57 -6.74
N THR A 137 7.32 23.66 -6.05
CA THR A 137 8.72 23.84 -5.60
C THR A 137 9.74 23.19 -6.53
N ARG A 138 9.30 22.32 -7.43
CA ARG A 138 10.13 21.45 -8.29
C ARG A 138 11.05 20.50 -7.50
N GLN A 139 10.82 20.36 -6.18
CA GLN A 139 11.55 19.42 -5.35
C GLN A 139 11.08 17.99 -5.62
N ARG A 140 12.01 17.04 -5.63
CA ARG A 140 11.72 15.62 -5.82
C ARG A 140 11.71 14.92 -4.47
N ILE A 141 10.68 14.12 -4.24
CA ILE A 141 10.53 13.29 -3.05
C ILE A 141 10.49 11.83 -3.52
N ALA A 142 11.36 11.01 -2.94
CA ALA A 142 11.31 9.57 -3.11
C ALA A 142 10.42 8.98 -2.01
N VAL A 143 9.42 8.19 -2.39
CA VAL A 143 8.52 7.51 -1.46
C VAL A 143 8.55 6.02 -1.77
N ALA A 144 8.97 5.23 -0.79
CA ALA A 144 8.97 3.77 -0.89
C ALA A 144 7.93 3.17 0.06
N THR A 145 7.26 2.12 -0.38
CA THR A 145 6.47 1.25 0.48
C THR A 145 6.84 -0.19 0.21
N CYS A 146 6.91 -1.00 1.26
CA CYS A 146 7.17 -2.41 1.14
C CYS A 146 6.32 -3.24 2.10
N HIS A 147 6.10 -4.50 1.72
CA HIS A 147 5.53 -5.51 2.58
C HIS A 147 6.53 -6.65 2.71
N MET A 148 6.98 -6.90 3.94
CA MET A 148 7.79 -8.05 4.34
C MET A 148 6.89 -9.01 5.14
N PRO A 149 7.00 -10.34 4.93
CA PRO A 149 6.32 -11.32 5.78
C PRO A 149 6.79 -11.28 7.24
#